data_AF-A0A535EC52-F1
#
_entry.id   AF-A0A535EC52-F1
#
_cell.length_a   1.000
_cell.length_b   1.000
_cell.length_c   1.000
_cell.angle_alpha   90.00
_cell.angle_beta   90.00
_cell.angle_gamma   90.00
#
_symmetry.space_group_name_H-M   'P 1'
#
loop_
_entity.id
_entity.type
_entity.pdbx_description
1 polymer ?
#
loop_
_entity_poly.entity_id
_entity_poly.type
_entity_poly.pdbx_seq_one_letter_code
_entity_poly.pdbx_strand_id
1 'polypeptide(L)'
;MAAREGGGWSPVSGNPATFTGSSGPTGGSMLIQTSEDPTKLMATPISPGKEVRQESPIEVYGRTTYLTVYKTDAGGFEFDVKVQFPKTKVAYLFNFKQPTSAGNGDTTLFKQLLDSVIVPGEG
;
A
#
# COMPACT_ATOMS: atom_id res chain seq x y z
N MET A 1 10.46 -19.91 29.77
CA MET A 1 10.70 -19.07 28.59
C MET A 1 9.44 -19.12 27.73
N ALA A 2 8.63 -18.06 27.74
CA ALA A 2 7.46 -17.99 26.87
C ALA A 2 7.92 -17.51 25.49
N ALA A 3 7.63 -18.30 24.45
CA ALA A 3 7.78 -17.86 23.07
C ALA A 3 6.87 -16.64 22.87
N ARG A 4 7.44 -15.50 22.49
CA ARG A 4 6.67 -14.37 21.98
C ARG A 4 6.23 -14.75 20.57
N GLU A 5 5.03 -15.30 20.43
CA GLU A 5 4.34 -15.33 19.14
C GLU A 5 3.95 -13.89 18.80
N GLY A 6 4.87 -13.16 18.17
CA GLY A 6 4.54 -11.87 17.56
C GLY A 6 3.62 -12.12 16.37
N GLY A 7 2.41 -11.57 16.40
CA GLY A 7 1.48 -11.59 15.26
C GLY A 7 2.14 -11.04 14.01
N GLY A 8 2.63 -11.95 13.16
CA GLY A 8 3.43 -11.63 11.98
C GLY A 8 2.56 -11.30 10.78
N TRP A 9 3.09 -10.45 9.90
CA TRP A 9 2.51 -10.25 8.58
C TRP A 9 2.82 -11.48 7.71
N SER A 10 1.80 -12.09 7.12
CA SER A 10 1.95 -13.28 6.29
C SER A 10 1.94 -12.91 4.81
N PRO A 11 3.05 -13.12 4.07
CA PRO A 11 3.07 -12.88 2.62
C PRO A 11 2.36 -14.00 1.86
N VAL A 12 1.56 -13.63 0.86
CA VAL A 12 1.10 -14.50 -0.21
C VAL A 12 1.80 -14.05 -1.49
N SER A 13 2.69 -14.90 -2.01
CA SER A 13 3.46 -14.63 -3.22
C SER A 13 2.58 -14.64 -4.47
N GLY A 14 2.77 -13.67 -5.35
CA GLY A 14 2.02 -13.53 -6.60
C GLY A 14 2.24 -12.15 -7.22
N ASN A 15 1.53 -11.87 -8.31
CA ASN A 15 1.37 -10.52 -8.82
C ASN A 15 -0.13 -10.28 -9.10
N PRO A 16 -0.87 -9.66 -8.16
CA PRO A 16 -0.35 -8.95 -7.00
C PRO A 16 0.13 -9.86 -5.85
N ALA A 17 1.14 -9.40 -5.12
CA ALA A 17 1.54 -9.94 -3.83
C ALA A 17 0.71 -9.30 -2.73
N THR A 18 0.29 -10.07 -1.73
CA THR A 18 -0.50 -9.55 -0.60
C THR A 18 0.13 -9.90 0.73
N PHE A 19 0.05 -9.00 1.70
CA PHE A 19 0.54 -9.17 3.05
C PHE A 19 -0.61 -8.83 3.99
N THR A 20 -0.93 -9.71 4.92
CA THR A 20 -2.01 -9.47 5.90
C THR A 20 -1.43 -9.40 7.30
N GLY A 21 -1.74 -8.33 8.01
CA GLY A 21 -1.41 -8.16 9.42
C GLY A 21 -2.56 -8.63 10.32
N SER A 22 -2.24 -8.95 11.58
CA SER A 22 -3.25 -9.33 12.59
C SER A 22 -4.33 -8.26 12.76
N SER A 23 -5.55 -8.69 13.11
CA SER A 23 -6.68 -7.80 13.38
C SER A 23 -6.39 -6.83 14.55
N GLY A 24 -6.81 -5.58 14.41
CA GLY A 24 -6.58 -4.52 15.40
C GLY A 24 -6.50 -3.13 14.77
N PRO A 25 -6.34 -2.06 15.57
CA PRO A 25 -6.21 -0.69 15.06
C PRO A 25 -4.93 -0.47 14.22
N THR A 26 -3.93 -1.33 14.41
CA THR A 26 -2.68 -1.37 13.61
C THR A 26 -2.68 -2.49 12.56
N GLY A 27 -3.81 -3.19 12.41
CA GLY A 27 -4.00 -4.24 11.42
C GLY A 27 -4.30 -3.67 10.04
N GLY A 28 -4.17 -4.51 9.00
CA GLY A 28 -4.47 -4.11 7.63
C GLY A 28 -4.02 -5.16 6.62
N SER A 29 -4.27 -4.89 5.35
CA SER A 29 -3.70 -5.67 4.26
C SER A 29 -2.95 -4.77 3.30
N MET A 30 -1.72 -5.14 2.97
CA MET A 30 -0.94 -4.49 1.92
C MET A 30 -1.02 -5.33 0.66
N LEU A 31 -1.19 -4.66 -0.47
CA LEU A 31 -1.13 -5.26 -1.79
C LEU A 31 -0.04 -4.54 -2.58
N ILE A 32 0.81 -5.32 -3.25
CA ILE A 32 1.85 -4.82 -4.15
C ILE A 32 1.63 -5.47 -5.51
N GLN A 33 1.46 -4.65 -6.54
CA GLN A 33 1.40 -5.12 -7.92
C GLN A 33 2.52 -4.47 -8.73
N THR A 34 3.12 -5.23 -9.63
CA THR A 34 4.12 -4.74 -10.58
C THR A 34 3.70 -4.97 -12.02
N SER A 35 4.07 -4.08 -12.93
CA SER A 35 3.85 -4.25 -14.37
C SER A 35 4.87 -3.47 -15.19
N GLU A 36 5.28 -3.99 -16.34
CA GLU A 36 6.07 -3.24 -17.34
C GLU A 36 5.22 -2.19 -18.08
N ASP A 37 3.90 -2.36 -18.06
CA ASP A 37 2.93 -1.44 -18.65
C ASP A 37 2.07 -0.82 -17.52
N PRO A 38 2.20 0.49 -17.24
CA PRO A 38 1.44 1.17 -16.18
C PRO A 38 -0.08 1.03 -16.33
N THR A 39 -0.58 0.85 -17.56
CA THR A 39 -2.02 0.72 -17.82
C THR A 39 -2.60 -0.63 -17.36
N LYS A 40 -1.73 -1.62 -17.10
CA LYS A 40 -2.10 -2.93 -16.57
C LYS A 40 -2.09 -3.00 -15.03
N LEU A 41 -1.69 -1.93 -14.36
CA LEU A 41 -1.92 -1.81 -12.92
C LEU A 41 -3.43 -1.75 -12.65
N MET A 42 -3.87 -2.34 -11.55
CA MET A 42 -5.26 -2.33 -11.13
C MET A 42 -5.79 -0.90 -11.06
N ALA A 43 -7.06 -0.72 -11.43
CA ALA A 43 -7.77 0.53 -11.20
C ALA A 43 -7.86 0.80 -9.68
N THR A 44 -7.85 2.08 -9.32
CA THR A 44 -7.95 2.54 -7.92
C THR A 44 -9.20 3.40 -7.76
N PRO A 45 -9.96 3.29 -6.65
CA PRO A 45 -9.70 2.36 -5.54
C PRO A 45 -9.91 0.89 -5.94
N ILE A 46 -9.27 -0.03 -5.23
CA ILE A 46 -9.42 -1.47 -5.49
C ILE A 46 -10.79 -1.95 -4.98
N SER A 47 -11.21 -1.49 -3.80
CA SER A 47 -12.57 -1.70 -3.30
C SER A 47 -13.50 -0.55 -3.70
N PRO A 48 -14.80 -0.79 -3.91
CA PRO A 48 -15.79 0.27 -4.07
C PRO A 48 -15.71 1.32 -2.96
N GLY A 49 -15.75 2.58 -3.37
CA GLY A 49 -15.58 3.72 -2.48
C GLY A 49 -15.36 5.01 -3.26
N LYS A 50 -15.00 6.06 -2.52
CA LYS A 50 -14.73 7.38 -3.08
C LYS A 50 -13.38 7.91 -2.63
N GLU A 51 -12.72 8.63 -3.52
CA GLU A 51 -11.57 9.45 -3.14
C GLU A 51 -12.03 10.51 -2.14
N VAL A 52 -11.26 10.69 -1.07
CA VAL A 52 -11.55 11.71 -0.05
C VAL A 52 -10.46 12.75 0.08
N ARG A 53 -9.21 12.41 -0.26
CA ARG A 53 -8.10 13.36 -0.36
C ARG A 53 -6.91 12.76 -1.10
N GLN A 54 -6.04 13.64 -1.56
CA GLN A 54 -4.69 13.32 -2.02
C GLN A 54 -3.69 14.06 -1.13
N GLU A 55 -2.65 13.37 -0.69
CA GLU A 55 -1.60 13.96 0.16
C GLU A 55 -0.43 14.46 -0.70
N SER A 56 0.09 15.64 -0.36
CA SER A 56 1.14 16.36 -1.10
C SER A 56 2.45 15.58 -1.11
N PRO A 57 3.35 15.87 -2.09
CA PRO A 57 4.17 14.82 -2.66
C PRO A 57 4.98 14.03 -1.63
N ILE A 58 4.90 12.71 -1.73
CA ILE A 58 5.71 11.77 -0.96
C ILE A 58 6.86 11.26 -1.83
N GLU A 59 7.91 10.78 -1.19
CA GLU A 59 9.01 10.10 -1.87
C GLU A 59 8.87 8.59 -1.70
N VAL A 60 8.93 7.83 -2.79
CA VAL A 60 9.05 6.37 -2.75
C VAL A 60 10.32 5.97 -3.48
N TYR A 61 11.34 5.58 -2.72
CA TYR A 61 12.64 5.18 -3.24
C TYR A 61 13.21 6.19 -4.26
N GLY A 62 13.25 7.47 -3.88
CA GLY A 62 13.76 8.58 -4.70
C GLY A 62 12.83 9.05 -5.82
N ARG A 63 11.56 8.65 -5.78
CA ARG A 63 10.52 9.08 -6.73
C ARG A 63 9.44 9.89 -6.02
N THR A 64 9.34 11.16 -6.39
CA THR A 64 8.22 12.02 -6.03
C THR A 64 6.93 11.49 -6.64
N THR A 65 5.94 11.21 -5.82
CA THR A 65 4.60 10.75 -6.22
C THR A 65 3.54 11.25 -5.23
N TYR A 66 2.29 10.83 -5.41
CA TYR A 66 1.18 11.19 -4.55
C TYR A 66 0.58 9.95 -3.89
N LEU A 67 0.10 10.14 -2.66
CA LEU A 67 -0.71 9.16 -1.95
C LEU A 67 -2.17 9.58 -2.06
N THR A 68 -2.99 8.72 -2.66
CA THR A 68 -4.44 8.93 -2.73
C THR A 68 -5.15 8.14 -1.65
N VAL A 69 -6.06 8.79 -0.92
CA VAL A 69 -6.84 8.19 0.16
C VAL A 69 -8.29 8.04 -0.26
N TYR A 70 -8.80 6.83 -0.14
CA TYR A 70 -10.17 6.46 -0.45
C TYR A 70 -10.90 6.04 0.82
N LYS A 71 -12.15 6.49 0.96
CA LYS A 71 -13.11 5.94 1.94
C LYS A 71 -13.89 4.83 1.25
N THR A 72 -13.81 3.61 1.76
CA THR A 72 -14.53 2.48 1.17
C THR A 72 -15.99 2.47 1.60
N ASP A 73 -16.86 1.92 0.76
CA ASP A 73 -18.30 1.81 1.05
C ASP A 73 -18.55 0.89 2.26
N ALA A 74 -17.64 -0.04 2.53
CA ALA A 74 -17.63 -0.89 3.73
C ALA A 74 -17.19 -0.14 5.02
N GLY A 75 -16.86 1.15 4.94
CA GLY A 75 -16.53 1.99 6.08
C GLY A 75 -15.06 2.04 6.48
N GLY A 76 -14.17 1.32 5.79
CA GLY A 76 -12.72 1.36 5.99
C GLY A 76 -12.03 2.44 5.15
N PHE A 77 -10.71 2.35 5.01
CA PHE A 77 -9.93 3.21 4.12
C PHE A 77 -8.98 2.38 3.25
N GLU A 78 -8.73 2.88 2.04
CA GLU A 78 -7.69 2.39 1.14
C GLU A 78 -6.75 3.53 0.78
N PHE A 79 -5.45 3.23 0.79
CA PHE A 79 -4.39 4.16 0.42
C PHE A 79 -3.64 3.60 -0.77
N ASP A 80 -3.52 4.39 -1.82
CA ASP A 80 -2.86 3.98 -3.05
C ASP A 80 -1.71 4.91 -3.41
N VAL A 81 -0.62 4.29 -3.85
CA VAL A 81 0.50 4.95 -4.52
C VAL A 81 0.81 4.19 -5.79
N LYS A 82 0.80 4.91 -6.92
CA LYS A 82 1.31 4.41 -8.20
C LYS A 82 2.60 5.14 -8.54
N VAL A 83 3.62 4.40 -8.94
CA VAL A 83 4.91 4.98 -9.32
C VAL A 83 5.58 4.10 -10.38
N GLN A 84 6.15 4.73 -11.40
CA GLN A 84 7.01 4.05 -12.37
C GLN A 84 8.45 4.47 -12.16
N PHE A 85 9.33 3.48 -12.05
CA PHE A 85 10.73 3.73 -11.84
C PHE A 85 11.50 3.85 -13.17
N PRO A 86 12.40 4.83 -13.29
CA PRO A 86 12.93 5.26 -14.58
C PRO A 86 14.00 4.32 -15.16
N LYS A 87 14.76 3.58 -14.36
CA LYS A 87 15.83 2.69 -14.86
C LYS A 87 15.27 1.37 -15.37
N THR A 88 14.42 0.73 -14.58
CA THR A 88 13.79 -0.57 -14.85
C THR A 88 12.54 -0.46 -15.71
N LYS A 89 11.91 0.73 -15.77
CA LYS A 89 10.60 0.97 -16.41
C LYS A 89 9.43 0.20 -15.77
N VAL A 90 9.64 -0.46 -14.63
CA VAL A 90 8.58 -1.18 -13.93
C VAL A 90 7.72 -0.20 -13.16
N ALA A 91 6.41 -0.33 -13.34
CA ALA A 91 5.38 0.39 -12.61
C ALA A 91 4.94 -0.45 -11.40
N TYR A 92 4.74 0.22 -10.28
CA TYR A 92 4.29 -0.34 -9.01
C TYR A 92 2.95 0.29 -8.62
N LEU A 93 2.06 -0.54 -8.08
CA LEU A 93 0.93 -0.12 -7.24
C LEU A 93 1.20 -0.64 -5.84
N PHE A 94 1.35 0.27 -4.88
CA PHE A 94 1.31 -0.02 -3.46
C PHE A 94 -0.08 0.37 -2.95
N ASN A 95 -0.82 -0.60 -2.45
CA ASN A 95 -2.12 -0.41 -1.82
C ASN A 95 -2.06 -0.84 -0.36
N PHE A 96 -2.69 -0.07 0.52
CA PHE A 96 -2.88 -0.45 1.91
C PHE A 96 -4.34 -0.27 2.32
N LYS A 97 -4.95 -1.34 2.84
CA LYS A 97 -6.32 -1.34 3.32
C LYS A 97 -6.35 -1.37 4.84
N GLN A 98 -6.94 -0.33 5.42
CA GLN A 98 -7.22 -0.24 6.85
C GLN A 98 -8.63 -0.76 7.17
N PRO A 99 -8.78 -1.55 8.26
CA PRO A 99 -10.08 -1.96 8.74
C PRO A 99 -10.88 -0.76 9.26
N THR A 100 -12.21 -0.93 9.34
CA THR A 100 -13.16 0.05 9.91
C THR A 100 -12.77 0.54 11.29
N SER A 101 -12.13 -0.31 12.09
CA SER A 101 -11.67 0.00 13.46
C SER A 101 -10.52 1.00 13.53
N ALA A 102 -9.85 1.33 12.42
CA ALA A 102 -8.72 2.27 12.38
C ALA A 102 -9.15 3.76 12.41
N GLY A 103 -10.46 4.04 12.40
CA GLY A 103 -11.00 5.36 12.72
C GLY A 103 -10.96 6.38 11.58
N ASN A 104 -9.82 7.02 11.32
CA ASN A 104 -9.74 8.29 10.57
C ASN A 104 -8.93 8.23 9.25
N GLY A 105 -8.46 7.05 8.85
CA GLY A 105 -7.64 6.92 7.64
C GLY A 105 -6.26 7.54 7.81
N ASP A 106 -5.60 7.25 8.95
CA ASP A 106 -4.23 7.65 9.24
C ASP A 106 -3.24 6.95 8.29
N THR A 107 -2.49 7.74 7.52
CA THR A 107 -1.54 7.27 6.51
C THR A 107 -0.14 7.02 7.07
N THR A 108 0.11 7.29 8.35
CA THR A 108 1.47 7.24 8.95
C THR A 108 2.13 5.89 8.79
N LEU A 109 1.43 4.79 9.14
CA LEU A 109 1.97 3.44 8.99
C LEU A 109 2.28 3.12 7.51
N PHE A 110 1.41 3.54 6.59
CA PHE A 110 1.63 3.27 5.18
C PHE A 110 2.84 4.03 4.63
N LYS A 111 3.03 5.29 5.02
CA LYS A 111 4.24 6.06 4.69
C LYS A 111 5.51 5.42 5.22
N GLN A 112 5.49 4.94 6.47
CA GLN A 112 6.63 4.20 7.04
C GLN A 112 6.96 2.92 6.26
N LEU A 113 5.93 2.20 5.78
CA LEU A 113 6.14 1.04 4.91
C LEU A 113 6.75 1.45 3.57
N LEU A 114 6.30 2.55 2.97
CA LEU A 114 6.85 3.08 1.72
C LEU A 114 8.30 3.55 1.87
N ASP A 115 8.66 4.14 3.00
CA ASP A 115 10.04 4.54 3.32
C ASP A 115 10.99 3.32 3.41
N SER A 116 10.45 2.13 3.68
CA SER A 116 11.21 0.87 3.75
C SER A 116 11.35 0.15 2.40
N VAL A 117 10.71 0.65 1.34
CA VAL A 117 10.73 0.03 0.02
C VAL A 117 12.14 0.07 -0.57
N ILE A 118 12.58 -1.07 -1.08
CA ILE A 118 13.81 -1.20 -1.88
C ILE A 118 13.40 -1.76 -3.23
N VAL A 119 13.80 -1.10 -4.32
CA VAL A 119 13.50 -1.54 -5.68
C VAL A 119 14.75 -2.10 -6.36
N PRO A 120 14.80 -3.42 -6.62
CA PRO A 120 15.93 -4.04 -7.31
C PRO A 120 16.19 -3.39 -8.68
N GLY A 121 17.45 -3.06 -8.96
CA GLY A 121 17.85 -2.44 -10.22
C GLY A 121 17.62 -0.92 -10.31
N GLU A 122 17.06 -0.28 -9.28
CA GLU A 122 16.89 1.17 -9.23
C GLU A 122 17.95 1.90 -8.38
N GLY A 123 18.66 1.17 -7.52
CA GLY A 123 19.80 1.68 -6.71
C GLY A 123 20.99 2.16 -7.53
#